data_AF-A0A5J5IWZ4-F1
#
_entry.id   AF-A0A5J5IWZ4-F1
#
_cell.length_a   1.000
_cell.length_b   1.000
_cell.length_c   1.000
_cell.angle_alpha   90.00
_cell.angle_beta   90.00
_cell.angle_gamma   90.00
#
_symmetry.space_group_name_H-M   'P 1'
#
loop_
_entity.id
_entity.type
_entity.pdbx_description
1 polymer ?
#
loop_
_entity_poly.entity_id
_entity_poly.type
_entity_poly.pdbx_seq_one_letter_code
_entity_poly.pdbx_strand_id
1 'polypeptide(L)'
;MSITRPCIIALSDLVHSGRDIARAADSIGYTRLATAAAECAATLDGARTRLVEDGPDYLDAAWAFLDAGRRMTADHARLLDRALMERLHA
;
A
#
# COMPACT_ATOMS: atom_id res chain seq x y z
N MET A 1 5.42 -10.79 -23.93
CA MET A 1 4.99 -10.51 -22.54
C MET A 1 4.90 -9.01 -22.40
N SER A 2 3.77 -8.45 -21.93
CA SER A 2 3.67 -6.99 -21.71
C SER A 2 4.60 -6.58 -20.57
N ILE A 3 5.51 -5.63 -20.83
CA ILE A 3 6.49 -5.13 -19.85
C ILE A 3 5.84 -4.47 -18.63
N THR A 4 4.56 -4.08 -18.73
CA THR A 4 3.80 -3.47 -17.63
C THR A 4 3.24 -4.48 -16.64
N ARG A 5 3.05 -5.75 -17.05
CA ARG A 5 2.37 -6.78 -16.25
C ARG A 5 3.02 -7.01 -14.87
N PRO A 6 4.36 -7.12 -14.74
CA PRO A 6 4.99 -7.30 -13.43
C PRO A 6 4.72 -6.14 -12.48
N CYS A 7 4.75 -4.89 -12.97
CA CYS A 7 4.50 -3.71 -12.17
C CYS A 7 3.03 -3.62 -11.71
N ILE A 8 2.07 -3.96 -12.59
CA ILE A 8 0.63 -4.02 -12.26
C ILE A 8 0.36 -5.03 -11.13
N ILE A 9 0.98 -6.21 -11.19
CA ILE A 9 0.85 -7.24 -10.15
C ILE A 9 1.42 -6.71 -8.84
N ALA A 10 2.64 -6.18 -8.85
CA ALA A 10 3.29 -5.68 -7.65
C ALA A 10 2.51 -4.52 -6.99
N LEU A 11 1.95 -3.61 -7.80
CA LEU A 11 1.08 -2.54 -7.29
C LEU A 11 -0.19 -3.12 -6.68
N SER A 12 -0.81 -4.10 -7.33
CA SER A 12 -2.01 -4.77 -6.80
C SER A 12 -1.73 -5.41 -5.44
N ASP A 13 -0.61 -6.11 -5.27
CA ASP A 13 -0.26 -6.75 -4.00
C ASP A 13 -0.07 -5.74 -2.87
N LEU A 14 0.55 -4.59 -3.15
CA LEU A 14 0.70 -3.52 -2.16
C LEU A 14 -0.64 -2.83 -1.84
N VAL A 15 -1.52 -2.64 -2.82
CA VAL A 15 -2.86 -2.09 -2.57
C VAL A 15 -3.64 -2.99 -1.61
N HIS A 16 -3.59 -4.31 -1.80
CA HIS A 16 -4.21 -5.26 -0.87
C HIS A 16 -3.57 -5.17 0.52
N SER A 17 -2.23 -5.19 0.58
CA SER A 17 -1.50 -5.10 1.85
C SER A 17 -1.83 -3.82 2.62
N GLY A 18 -1.88 -2.67 1.96
CA GLY A 18 -2.24 -1.39 2.57
C GLY A 18 -3.70 -1.38 3.08
N ARG A 19 -4.64 -1.97 2.33
CA ARG A 19 -6.04 -2.12 2.76
C ARG A 19 -6.17 -3.01 3.99
N ASP A 20 -5.41 -4.09 4.05
CA ASP A 20 -5.46 -5.02 5.18
C ASP A 20 -4.86 -4.39 6.45
N ILE A 21 -3.74 -3.66 6.32
CA ILE A 21 -3.20 -2.86 7.43
C ILE A 21 -4.22 -1.82 7.90
N ALA A 22 -4.87 -1.13 6.96
CA ALA A 22 -5.87 -0.11 7.31
C ALA A 22 -7.01 -0.70 8.13
N ARG A 23 -7.57 -1.84 7.70
CA ARG A 23 -8.64 -2.55 8.42
C ARG A 23 -8.18 -3.05 9.78
N ALA A 24 -6.97 -3.61 9.87
CA ALA A 24 -6.43 -4.09 11.13
C ALA A 24 -6.20 -2.94 12.13
N ALA A 25 -5.62 -1.84 11.69
CA ALA A 25 -5.43 -0.64 12.49
C ALA A 25 -6.77 -0.05 12.97
N ASP A 26 -7.78 0.00 12.09
CA ASP A 26 -9.12 0.47 12.45
C ASP A 26 -9.78 -0.42 13.51
N SER A 27 -9.65 -1.74 13.37
CA SER A 27 -10.23 -2.73 14.31
C SER A 27 -9.72 -2.60 15.74
N ILE A 28 -8.54 -2.01 15.95
CA ILE A 28 -7.94 -1.76 17.27
C ILE A 28 -8.02 -0.29 17.71
N GLY A 29 -8.71 0.56 16.94
CA GLY A 29 -8.90 1.98 17.24
C GLY A 29 -7.72 2.89 16.88
N TYR A 30 -6.78 2.42 16.06
CA TYR A 30 -5.58 3.17 15.66
C TYR A 30 -5.85 4.02 14.40
N THR A 31 -6.83 4.92 14.49
CA THR A 31 -7.44 5.64 13.36
C THR A 31 -6.45 6.38 12.47
N ARG A 32 -5.40 6.97 13.06
CA ARG A 32 -4.37 7.69 12.28
C ARG A 32 -3.61 6.76 11.33
N LEU A 33 -3.24 5.57 11.80
CA LEU A 33 -2.56 4.57 10.97
C LEU A 33 -3.54 3.97 9.95
N ALA A 34 -4.78 3.71 10.35
CA ALA A 34 -5.81 3.22 9.45
C ALA A 34 -6.00 4.17 8.25
N THR A 35 -6.09 5.47 8.53
CA THR A 35 -6.22 6.52 7.50
C THR A 35 -4.98 6.56 6.60
N ALA A 36 -3.78 6.61 7.18
CA ALA A 36 -2.53 6.67 6.42
C ALA A 36 -2.33 5.44 5.51
N ALA A 37 -2.66 4.24 6.00
CA ALA A 37 -2.58 3.01 5.22
C ALA A 37 -3.62 2.97 4.10
N ALA A 38 -4.85 3.46 4.35
CA ALA A 38 -5.90 3.57 3.34
C ALA A 38 -5.54 4.56 2.22
N GLU A 39 -5.01 5.73 2.57
CA GLU A 39 -4.54 6.75 1.61
C GLU A 39 -3.37 6.24 0.75
N CYS A 40 -2.42 5.53 1.37
CA CYS A 40 -1.33 4.88 0.66
C CYS A 40 -1.86 3.86 -0.36
N ALA A 41 -2.78 2.99 0.06
CA ALA A 41 -3.40 2.00 -0.82
C ALA A 41 -4.18 2.68 -1.97
N ALA A 42 -4.91 3.76 -1.71
CA ALA A 42 -5.62 4.51 -2.74
C ALA A 42 -4.66 5.13 -3.78
N THR A 43 -3.54 5.68 -3.31
CA THR A 43 -2.50 6.26 -4.19
C THR A 43 -1.89 5.20 -5.10
N LEU A 44 -1.57 4.02 -4.55
CA LEU A 44 -1.01 2.91 -5.33
C LEU A 44 -2.02 2.35 -6.34
N ASP A 45 -3.30 2.32 -5.98
CA ASP A 45 -4.37 1.90 -6.89
C ASP A 45 -4.53 2.90 -8.04
N GLY A 46 -4.41 4.20 -7.75
CA GLY A 46 -4.35 5.25 -8.77
C GLY A 46 -3.19 5.07 -9.74
N ALA A 47 -1.97 4.80 -9.22
CA ALA A 47 -0.80 4.53 -10.06
C ALA A 47 -0.99 3.27 -10.93
N ARG A 48 -1.62 2.22 -10.37
CA ARG A 48 -1.96 1.00 -11.11
C ARG A 48 -2.94 1.28 -12.24
N THR A 49 -4.01 2.03 -11.97
CA THR A 49 -5.01 2.43 -12.97
C THR A 49 -4.36 3.21 -14.11
N ARG A 50 -3.52 4.21 -13.79
CA ARG A 50 -2.78 4.98 -14.80
C ARG A 50 -1.85 4.11 -15.63
N LEU A 51 -1.17 3.13 -15.03
CA LEU A 51 -0.34 2.17 -15.76
C LEU A 51 -1.14 1.27 -16.71
N VAL A 52 -2.38 0.92 -16.36
CA VAL A 52 -3.28 0.15 -17.22
C VAL A 52 -3.78 1.02 -18.39
N GLU A 53 -4.12 2.27 -18.13
CA GLU A 53 -4.68 3.21 -19.12
C GLU A 53 -3.63 3.74 -20.09
N ASP A 54 -2.52 4.26 -19.57
CA ASP A 54 -1.45 4.90 -20.35
C ASP A 54 -0.42 3.88 -20.85
N GLY A 55 -0.40 2.67 -20.28
CA GLY A 55 0.50 1.61 -20.70
C GLY A 55 1.98 1.92 -20.43
N PRO A 56 2.90 1.49 -21.32
CA PRO A 56 4.36 1.61 -21.11
C PRO A 56 4.87 3.02 -20.79
N ASP A 57 4.21 4.07 -21.28
CA ASP A 57 4.67 5.46 -21.11
C ASP A 57 4.58 5.91 -19.64
N TYR A 58 3.77 5.23 -18.82
CA TYR A 58 3.64 5.50 -17.39
C TYR A 58 4.49 4.55 -16.52
N LEU A 59 5.24 3.62 -17.13
CA LEU A 59 5.93 2.54 -16.41
C LEU A 59 6.95 3.06 -15.39
N ASP A 60 7.73 4.09 -15.75
CA ASP A 60 8.74 4.66 -14.86
C ASP A 60 8.11 5.34 -13.64
N ALA A 61 7.03 6.09 -13.85
CA ALA A 61 6.26 6.70 -12.77
C ALA A 61 5.65 5.62 -11.86
N ALA A 62 5.07 4.57 -12.44
CA ALA A 62 4.49 3.46 -11.70
C ALA A 62 5.53 2.72 -10.83
N TRP A 63 6.77 2.54 -11.32
CA TRP A 63 7.86 1.99 -10.52
C TRP A 63 8.26 2.89 -9.35
N ALA A 64 8.29 4.21 -9.56
CA ALA A 64 8.57 5.16 -8.48
C ALA A 64 7.49 5.10 -7.38
N PHE A 65 6.21 5.00 -7.76
CA PHE A 65 5.11 4.77 -6.81
C PHE A 65 5.25 3.43 -6.09
N LEU A 66 5.61 2.36 -6.79
CA LEU A 66 5.82 1.05 -6.17
C LEU A 66 6.94 1.09 -5.13
N ASP A 67 8.08 1.70 -5.44
CA ASP A 67 9.23 1.77 -4.53
C ASP A 67 8.96 2.62 -3.29
N ALA A 68 8.20 3.72 -3.44
CA ALA A 68 7.72 4.51 -2.31
C ALA A 68 6.69 3.71 -1.49
N GLY A 69 5.72 3.08 -2.16
CA GLY A 69 4.67 2.27 -1.55
C GLY A 69 5.20 1.10 -0.72
N ARG A 70 6.26 0.43 -1.18
CA ARG A 70 6.92 -0.66 -0.44
C ARG A 70 7.45 -0.19 0.91
N ARG A 71 8.13 0.97 0.93
CA ARG A 71 8.69 1.54 2.16
C ARG A 71 7.58 1.95 3.12
N MET A 72 6.59 2.70 2.63
CA MET A 72 5.46 3.16 3.44
C MET A 72 4.63 1.99 4.00
N THR A 73 4.34 0.98 3.19
CA THR A 73 3.58 -0.21 3.64
C THR A 73 4.34 -0.98 4.71
N ALA A 74 5.66 -1.15 4.54
CA ALA A 74 6.50 -1.79 5.56
C ALA A 74 6.53 -1.00 6.87
N ASP A 75 6.63 0.32 6.81
CA ASP A 75 6.59 1.19 8.00
C ASP A 75 5.23 1.11 8.69
N HIS A 76 4.13 1.16 7.93
CA HIS A 76 2.78 1.01 8.48
C HIS A 76 2.58 -0.36 9.15
N ALA A 77 3.11 -1.45 8.56
CA ALA A 77 3.04 -2.78 9.15
C ALA A 77 3.79 -2.84 10.50
N ARG A 78 4.99 -2.25 10.59
CA ARG A 78 5.75 -2.18 11.86
C ARG A 78 5.02 -1.38 12.93
N LEU A 79 4.37 -0.28 12.54
CA LEU A 79 3.57 0.52 13.46
C LEU A 79 2.35 -0.25 13.97
N LEU A 80 1.69 -1.01 13.10
CA LEU A 80 0.57 -1.87 13.48
C LEU A 80 1.02 -2.96 14.46
N ASP A 81 2.10 -3.67 14.17
CA ASP A 81 2.65 -4.72 15.05
C ASP A 81 2.97 -4.16 16.43
N ARG A 82 3.60 -2.97 16.48
CA ARG A 82 3.88 -2.30 17.74
C ARG A 82 2.60 -1.97 18.51
N ALA A 83 1.60 -1.40 17.85
CA ALA A 83 0.33 -1.05 18.49
C ALA A 83 -0.42 -2.29 19.01
N LEU A 84 -0.36 -3.40 18.27
CA LEU A 84 -0.93 -4.68 18.70
C LEU A 84 -0.23 -5.22 19.95
N MET A 85 1.11 -5.19 19.98
CA MET A 85 1.89 -5.61 21.16
C MET A 85 1.60 -4.76 22.39
N GLU A 86 1.51 -3.43 22.22
CA GLU A 86 1.15 -2.51 23.32
C GLU A 86 -0.25 -2.81 23.87
N ARG A 87 -1.21 -3.18 23.02
CA ARG A 87 -2.58 -3.53 23.42
C ARG A 87 -2.67 -4.90 24.10
N LEU A 88 -1.85 -5.87 23.71
CA LEU A 88 -1.82 -7.21 24.33
C LEU A 88 -1.24 -7.20 25.75
N HIS A 89 -0.41 -6.20 26.08
CA HIS A 89 0.22 -6.06 27.39
C HIS A 89 -0.50 -5.04 28.32
N ALA A 90 -1.59 -4.44 27.86
CA ALA A 90 -2.43 -3.50 28.61
C ALA A 90 -3.61 -4.19 29.29
#